data_AF-A0A2S7XUZ4-F1
#
_entry.id   AF-A0A2S7XUZ4-F1
#
_cell.length_a   1.000
_cell.length_b   1.000
_cell.length_c   1.000
_cell.angle_alpha   90.00
_cell.angle_beta   90.00
_cell.angle_gamma   90.00
#
_symmetry.space_group_name_H-M   'P 1'
#
loop_
_entity.id
_entity.type
_entity.pdbx_description
1 polymer ?
#
loop_
_entity_poly.entity_id
_entity_poly.type
_entity_poly.pdbx_seq_one_letter_code
_entity_poly.pdbx_strand_id
1 'polypeptide(L)'
;MKTCNTLSALPLTMTSREIADLVEKRHDNVKRTIETLAERGTIRLPQIEVFEEINNLGFSVKREMYVFTHAHKRDTFIVVAQLSPEFTAKLVDRWQELEAAAASTLQQPSIQSYAYTLPYQPIIEIQIIESAARTLRISDTSVIRMYAEVCKNKEINSAFLPDYVDEPLVRAITPLLKGIGLHSRSTLPRRSIPHWKQWAFWNIFPARAPATRLNGSGV
;
A
#
# COMPACT_ATOMS: atom_id res chain seq x y z
N MET A 1 13.94 25.08 49.62
CA MET A 1 13.65 26.11 48.60
C MET A 1 12.84 25.45 47.50
N LYS A 2 11.57 25.86 47.31
CA LYS A 2 10.67 25.25 46.33
C LYS A 2 10.92 25.92 44.97
N THR A 3 11.42 25.19 43.98
CA THR A 3 11.48 25.65 42.59
C THR A 3 10.11 25.41 41.95
N CYS A 4 9.25 26.43 41.94
CA CYS A 4 8.02 26.43 41.15
C CYS A 4 8.40 26.76 39.70
N ASN A 5 8.42 25.73 38.84
CA ASN A 5 8.49 25.88 37.40
C ASN A 5 7.11 26.33 36.91
N THR A 6 6.84 27.63 36.93
CA THR A 6 5.64 28.23 36.33
C THR A 6 5.78 28.23 34.82
N LEU A 7 5.51 27.09 34.18
CA LEU A 7 5.06 27.06 32.79
C LEU A 7 3.63 27.63 32.76
N SER A 8 3.52 28.95 32.90
CA SER A 8 2.29 29.67 32.60
C SER A 8 1.96 29.38 31.14
N ALA A 9 0.76 28.84 30.90
CA ALA A 9 0.16 28.72 29.59
C ALA A 9 -0.06 30.13 29.01
N LEU A 10 1.01 30.75 28.50
CA LEU A 10 0.90 31.95 27.72
C LEU A 10 0.07 31.60 26.48
N PRO A 11 -0.91 32.44 26.11
CA PRO A 11 -1.64 32.22 24.88
C PRO A 11 -0.63 32.07 23.74
N LEU A 12 -0.75 31.01 22.94
CA LEU A 12 0.15 30.72 21.85
C LEU A 12 -0.14 31.69 20.69
N THR A 13 0.32 32.92 20.87
CA THR A 13 0.17 34.04 19.95
C THR A 13 1.53 34.51 19.47
N MET A 14 1.56 35.11 18.29
CA MET A 14 2.74 35.78 17.75
C MET A 14 2.34 37.14 17.21
N THR A 15 3.06 38.18 17.58
CA THR A 15 2.76 39.55 17.13
C THR A 15 3.56 39.90 15.88
N SER A 16 3.03 40.84 15.09
CA SER A 16 3.73 41.41 13.93
C SER A 16 5.03 42.14 14.27
N ARG A 17 5.26 42.50 15.54
CA ARG A 17 6.55 43.01 16.02
C ARG A 17 7.56 41.88 16.19
N GLU A 18 7.17 40.78 16.84
CA GLU A 18 8.02 39.60 16.95
C GLU A 18 8.42 39.06 15.56
N ILE A 19 7.51 39.08 14.59
CA ILE A 19 7.81 38.72 13.19
C ILE A 19 8.84 39.70 12.58
N ALA A 20 8.73 40.99 12.87
CA ALA A 20 9.68 42.00 12.39
C ALA A 20 11.08 41.76 12.95
N ASP A 21 11.17 41.40 14.23
CA ASP A 21 12.43 41.06 14.89
C ASP A 21 13.01 39.74 14.33
N LEU A 22 12.17 38.73 14.08
CA LEU A 22 12.60 37.44 13.49
C LEU A 22 13.14 37.57 12.06
N VAL A 23 12.56 38.45 11.25
CA VAL A 23 12.95 38.65 9.86
C VAL A 23 13.96 39.79 9.70
N GLU A 24 14.33 40.46 10.80
CA GLU A 24 15.22 41.63 10.83
C GLU A 24 14.78 42.73 9.85
N LYS A 25 13.47 42.95 9.75
CA LYS A 25 12.87 44.00 8.91
C LYS A 25 12.14 45.01 9.75
N ARG A 26 11.99 46.21 9.20
CA ARG A 26 11.16 47.25 9.81
C ARG A 26 9.71 46.77 9.93
N HIS A 27 9.13 46.97 11.11
CA HIS A 27 7.74 46.62 11.42
C HIS A 27 6.72 47.24 10.43
N ASP A 28 6.99 48.43 9.90
CA ASP A 28 6.13 49.06 8.89
C ASP A 28 6.02 48.25 7.59
N ASN A 29 7.11 47.58 7.19
CA ASN A 29 7.10 46.70 6.01
C ASN A 29 6.24 45.46 6.28
N VAL A 30 6.32 44.91 7.49
CA VAL A 30 5.52 43.75 7.90
C VAL A 30 4.02 44.06 7.85
N LYS A 31 3.60 45.21 8.39
CA LYS A 31 2.19 45.64 8.34
C LYS A 31 1.68 45.78 6.92
N ARG A 32 2.43 46.49 6.06
CA ARG A 32 2.07 46.65 4.64
C ARG A 32 1.95 45.31 3.93
N THR A 33 2.85 44.35 4.21
CA THR A 33 2.78 43.01 3.63
C THR A 33 1.55 42.25 4.11
N ILE A 34 1.18 42.34 5.39
CA ILE A 34 -0.03 41.72 5.93
C ILE A 34 -1.28 42.28 5.24
N GLU A 35 -1.39 43.61 5.13
CA GLU A 35 -2.51 44.28 4.44
C GLU A 35 -2.60 43.83 2.98
N THR A 36 -1.48 43.89 2.25
CA THR A 36 -1.41 43.47 0.84
C THR A 36 -1.81 42.00 0.65
N LEU A 37 -1.37 41.11 1.54
CA LEU A 37 -1.71 39.68 1.45
C LEU A 37 -3.18 39.42 1.81
N ALA A 38 -3.75 40.20 2.73
CA ALA A 38 -5.16 40.13 3.08
C ALA A 38 -6.05 40.63 1.94
N GLU A 39 -5.68 41.74 1.28
CA GLU A 39 -6.35 42.27 0.09
C GLU A 39 -6.36 41.27 -1.07
N ARG A 40 -5.25 40.54 -1.25
CA ARG A 40 -5.14 39.47 -2.25
C ARG A 40 -5.91 38.20 -1.86
N GLY A 41 -6.47 38.13 -0.66
CA GLY A 41 -7.15 36.93 -0.13
C GLY A 41 -6.20 35.76 0.15
N THR A 42 -4.89 36.00 0.23
CA THR A 42 -3.90 34.94 0.52
C THR A 42 -3.88 34.58 2.00
N ILE A 43 -4.11 35.56 2.87
CA ILE A 43 -4.25 35.39 4.32
C ILE A 43 -5.55 36.03 4.79
N ARG A 44 -6.04 35.62 5.96
CA ARG A 44 -7.13 36.35 6.63
C ARG A 44 -6.54 37.53 7.37
N LEU A 45 -7.19 38.70 7.31
CA LEU A 45 -6.74 39.88 8.06
C LEU A 45 -6.71 39.55 9.57
N PRO A 46 -5.54 39.63 10.23
CA PRO A 46 -5.42 39.31 11.65
C PRO A 46 -6.08 40.38 12.53
N GLN A 47 -6.32 40.04 13.79
CA GLN A 47 -6.81 41.00 14.77
C GLN A 47 -5.75 42.07 15.06
N ILE A 48 -6.20 43.32 15.20
CA ILE A 48 -5.37 44.45 15.61
C ILE A 48 -5.51 44.64 17.12
N GLU A 49 -4.38 44.80 17.80
CA GLU A 49 -4.31 45.22 19.20
C GLU A 49 -3.47 46.50 19.31
N VAL A 50 -3.91 47.41 20.19
CA VAL A 50 -3.21 48.68 20.46
C VAL A 50 -2.34 48.48 21.70
N PHE A 51 -1.05 48.73 21.55
CA PHE A 51 -0.09 48.68 22.66
C PHE A 51 0.49 50.07 22.93
N GLU A 52 0.81 50.36 24.20
CA GLU A 52 1.46 51.59 24.60
C GLU A 52 2.98 51.38 24.66
N GLU A 53 3.72 52.08 23.80
CA GLU A 53 5.17 52.03 23.77
C GLU A 53 5.74 53.41 24.13
N ILE A 54 6.75 53.43 24.99
CA ILE A 54 7.45 54.67 25.35
C ILE A 54 8.39 55.02 24.18
N ASN A 55 8.21 56.20 23.59
CA ASN A 55 9.08 56.67 22.54
C ASN A 55 10.44 57.16 23.09
N ASN A 56 11.38 57.48 22.20
CA ASN A 56 12.71 57.98 22.57
C ASN A 56 12.68 59.32 23.33
N LEU A 57 11.51 59.98 23.43
CA LEU A 57 11.28 61.23 24.14
C LEU A 57 10.57 61.01 25.49
N GLY A 58 10.36 59.77 25.92
CA GLY A 58 9.74 59.43 27.20
C GLY A 58 8.20 59.52 27.23
N PHE A 59 7.55 59.75 26.08
CA PHE A 59 6.10 59.79 25.98
C PHE A 59 5.53 58.43 25.58
N SER A 60 4.40 58.05 26.18
CA SER A 60 3.63 56.88 25.75
C SER A 60 2.96 57.16 24.40
N VAL A 61 3.27 56.33 23.41
CA VAL A 61 2.68 56.37 22.08
C VAL A 61 1.91 55.08 21.87
N LYS A 62 0.65 55.20 21.45
CA LYS A 62 -0.19 54.08 21.07
C LYS A 62 0.22 53.59 19.69
N ARG A 63 0.60 52.32 19.58
CA ARG A 63 0.96 51.67 18.31
C ARG A 63 0.10 50.43 18.11
N GLU A 64 -0.44 50.31 16.91
CA GLU A 64 -1.22 49.16 16.46
C GLU A 64 -0.30 48.03 16.00
N MET A 65 -0.60 46.80 16.42
CA MET A 65 0.08 45.59 15.99
C MET A 65 -0.95 44.52 15.62
N TYR A 66 -0.64 43.74 14.58
CA TYR A 66 -1.38 42.53 14.26
C TYR A 66 -0.97 41.38 15.19
N VAL A 67 -1.96 40.64 15.69
CA VAL A 67 -1.79 39.47 16.56
C VAL A 67 -2.26 38.22 15.83
N PHE A 68 -1.36 37.25 15.68
CA PHE A 68 -1.64 35.95 15.11
C PHE A 68 -1.93 34.97 16.24
N THR A 69 -3.13 34.40 16.24
CA THR A 69 -3.49 33.28 17.12
C THR A 69 -3.07 31.95 16.48
N HIS A 70 -3.01 30.88 17.27
CA HIS A 70 -2.69 29.54 16.76
C HIS A 70 -3.54 29.10 15.55
N ALA A 71 -4.79 29.54 15.47
CA ALA A 71 -5.68 29.29 14.34
C ALA A 71 -5.16 29.85 13.00
N HIS A 72 -4.39 30.94 13.06
CA HIS A 72 -3.82 31.64 11.90
C HIS A 72 -2.30 31.43 11.77
N LYS A 73 -1.77 30.36 12.37
CA LYS A 73 -0.33 30.03 12.32
C LYS A 73 0.20 29.90 10.88
N ARG A 74 -0.63 29.37 9.96
CA ARG A 74 -0.31 29.27 8.52
C ARG A 74 0.02 30.65 7.93
N ASP A 75 -0.77 31.65 8.27
CA ASP A 75 -0.67 32.99 7.70
C ASP A 75 0.65 33.65 8.11
N THR A 76 1.15 33.36 9.32
CA THR A 76 2.47 33.83 9.73
C THR A 76 3.60 33.26 8.87
N PHE A 77 3.55 31.97 8.50
CA PHE A 77 4.57 31.39 7.62
C PHE A 77 4.57 32.03 6.24
N ILE A 78 3.39 32.34 5.70
CA ILE A 78 3.26 33.00 4.39
C ILE A 78 3.85 34.42 4.46
N VAL A 79 3.55 35.17 5.51
CA VAL A 79 4.10 36.51 5.73
C VAL A 79 5.63 36.47 5.83
N VAL A 80 6.18 35.53 6.60
CA VAL A 80 7.64 35.35 6.74
C VAL A 80 8.28 34.95 5.41
N ALA A 81 7.67 34.04 4.64
CA ALA A 81 8.17 33.63 3.34
C ALA A 81 8.23 34.80 2.34
N GLN A 82 7.24 35.70 2.36
CA GLN A 82 7.23 36.88 1.50
C GLN A 82 8.29 37.93 1.89
N LEU A 83 8.56 38.08 3.20
CA LEU A 83 9.51 39.06 3.74
C LEU A 83 10.96 38.57 3.69
N SER A 84 11.17 37.25 3.74
CA SER A 84 12.49 36.61 3.75
C SER A 84 12.61 35.57 2.63
N PRO A 85 12.79 36.01 1.37
CA PRO A 85 13.02 35.10 0.26
C PRO A 85 14.32 34.28 0.44
N GLU A 86 15.31 34.82 1.17
CA GLU A 86 16.55 34.10 1.52
C GLU A 86 16.29 32.89 2.42
N PHE A 87 15.37 33.02 3.38
CA PHE A 87 14.98 31.91 4.23
C PHE A 87 14.29 30.80 3.42
N THR A 88 13.42 31.18 2.49
CA THR A 88 12.78 30.23 1.57
C THR A 88 13.80 29.58 0.64
N ALA A 89 14.78 30.32 0.13
CA ALA A 89 15.86 29.78 -0.70
C ALA A 89 16.65 28.71 0.06
N LYS A 90 17.12 29.01 1.28
CA LYS A 90 17.84 28.03 2.13
C LYS A 90 17.02 26.77 2.42
N LEU A 91 15.71 26.94 2.63
CA LEU A 91 14.80 25.81 2.81
C LEU A 91 14.75 24.94 1.56
N VAL A 92 14.59 25.56 0.38
CA VAL A 92 14.55 24.84 -0.91
C VAL A 92 15.89 24.17 -1.20
N ASP A 93 17.01 24.87 -1.03
CA ASP A 93 18.37 24.34 -1.21
C ASP A 93 18.56 23.09 -0.33
N ARG A 94 18.13 23.15 0.93
CA ARG A 94 18.24 22.01 1.85
C ARG A 94 17.42 20.80 1.38
N TRP A 95 16.23 21.02 0.83
CA TRP A 95 15.43 19.94 0.24
C TRP A 95 16.11 19.36 -1.00
N GLN A 96 16.66 20.20 -1.87
CA GLN A 96 17.42 19.75 -3.04
C GLN A 96 18.65 18.92 -2.64
N GLU A 97 19.38 19.31 -1.60
CA GLU A 97 20.49 18.51 -1.05
C GLU A 97 20.03 17.13 -0.57
N LEU A 98 18.90 17.07 0.14
CA LEU A 98 18.34 15.81 0.63
C LEU A 98 17.87 14.91 -0.54
N GLU A 99 17.25 15.51 -1.55
CA GLU A 99 16.86 14.81 -2.78
C GLU A 99 18.09 14.31 -3.55
N ALA A 100 19.14 15.13 -3.66
CA ALA A 100 20.40 14.74 -4.30
C ALA A 100 21.12 13.63 -3.52
N ALA A 101 21.12 13.68 -2.19
CA ALA A 101 21.68 12.63 -1.34
C ALA A 101 20.88 11.31 -1.44
N ALA A 102 19.54 11.40 -1.46
CA ALA A 102 18.68 10.27 -1.71
C ALA A 102 18.90 9.69 -3.12
N ALA A 103 18.99 10.53 -4.15
CA ALA A 103 19.25 10.13 -5.53
C ALA A 103 20.65 9.51 -5.70
N SER A 104 21.68 10.03 -5.03
CA SER A 104 23.04 9.49 -5.07
C SER A 104 23.12 8.12 -4.37
N THR A 105 22.32 7.90 -3.33
CA THR A 105 22.19 6.58 -2.68
C THR A 105 21.57 5.54 -3.63
N LEU A 106 20.76 5.99 -4.60
CA LEU A 106 20.16 5.15 -5.64
C LEU A 106 21.10 4.93 -6.86
N GLN A 107 22.26 5.59 -6.93
CA GLN A 107 23.28 5.39 -7.97
C GLN A 107 24.23 4.20 -7.68
N GLN A 108 23.68 3.09 -7.18
CA GLN A 108 24.25 1.78 -7.51
C GLN A 108 23.98 1.51 -9.00
N PRO A 109 24.87 0.85 -9.76
CA PRO A 109 24.68 0.62 -11.19
C PRO A 109 23.55 -0.39 -11.40
N SER A 110 22.32 0.12 -11.44
CA SER A 110 21.14 -0.66 -11.76
C SER A 110 20.81 -0.50 -13.24
N ILE A 111 20.50 -1.65 -13.82
CA ILE A 111 20.24 -1.88 -15.23
C ILE A 111 19.04 -1.03 -15.71
N GLN A 112 19.10 -0.68 -16.99
CA GLN A 112 18.22 0.18 -17.79
C GLN A 112 16.70 0.17 -17.50
N SER A 113 16.15 1.39 -17.65
CA SER A 113 14.77 1.82 -17.97
C SER A 113 13.60 0.93 -17.56
N TYR A 114 12.79 1.50 -16.68
CA TYR A 114 11.50 1.01 -16.27
C TYR A 114 10.39 2.03 -16.58
N ALA A 115 9.55 1.76 -17.58
CA ALA A 115 8.13 2.11 -17.45
C ALA A 115 7.55 1.14 -16.41
N TYR A 116 7.79 1.40 -15.12
CA TYR A 116 7.52 0.49 -14.00
C TYR A 116 7.81 -1.02 -14.27
N THR A 117 8.89 -1.36 -14.97
CA THR A 117 9.47 -2.71 -14.91
C THR A 117 10.33 -2.84 -13.64
N LEU A 118 9.97 -3.72 -12.72
CA LEU A 118 10.94 -4.20 -11.73
C LEU A 118 12.10 -4.90 -12.48
N PRO A 119 13.37 -4.85 -12.02
CA PRO A 119 14.47 -5.61 -12.60
C PRO A 119 14.38 -7.10 -12.25
N TYR A 120 13.21 -7.70 -12.48
CA TYR A 120 13.08 -9.15 -12.52
C TYR A 120 13.19 -9.56 -13.98
N GLN A 121 14.40 -9.91 -14.42
CA GLN A 121 14.55 -10.75 -15.60
C GLN A 121 14.02 -12.13 -15.19
N PRO A 122 12.86 -12.59 -15.69
CA PRO A 122 12.45 -13.94 -15.40
C PRO A 122 13.56 -14.86 -15.90
N ILE A 123 14.02 -15.75 -15.01
CA ILE A 123 14.99 -16.78 -15.37
C ILE A 123 14.39 -17.52 -16.58
N ILE A 124 15.15 -17.69 -17.65
CA ILE A 124 14.68 -18.28 -18.93
C ILE A 124 13.87 -19.57 -18.69
N GLU A 125 14.29 -20.38 -17.71
CA GLU A 125 13.60 -21.60 -17.27
C GLU A 125 12.16 -21.35 -16.81
N ILE A 126 11.91 -20.30 -16.00
CA ILE A 126 10.56 -19.92 -15.54
C ILE A 126 9.67 -19.58 -16.73
N GLN A 127 10.21 -18.84 -17.70
CA GLN A 127 9.45 -18.43 -18.88
C GLN A 127 9.15 -19.61 -19.81
N ILE A 128 10.09 -20.56 -19.94
CA ILE A 128 9.86 -21.82 -20.65
C ILE A 128 8.76 -22.62 -19.97
N ILE A 129 8.80 -22.76 -18.65
CA ILE A 129 7.79 -23.47 -17.86
C ILE A 129 6.41 -22.84 -18.03
N GLU A 130 6.31 -21.53 -17.90
CA GLU A 130 5.05 -20.80 -18.05
C GLU A 130 4.48 -20.94 -19.47
N SER A 131 5.35 -20.81 -20.49
CA SER A 131 4.94 -20.99 -21.89
C SER A 131 4.46 -22.43 -22.15
N ALA A 132 5.18 -23.44 -21.65
CA ALA A 132 4.79 -24.84 -21.77
C ALA A 132 3.47 -25.13 -21.05
N ALA A 133 3.27 -24.58 -19.84
CA ALA A 133 2.03 -24.72 -19.07
C ALA A 133 0.81 -24.18 -19.84
N ARG A 134 0.94 -23.01 -20.46
CA ARG A 134 -0.10 -22.38 -21.28
C ARG A 134 -0.39 -23.20 -22.55
N THR A 135 0.64 -23.67 -23.24
CA THR A 135 0.50 -24.43 -24.50
C THR A 135 -0.09 -25.84 -24.28
N LEU A 136 0.40 -26.55 -23.27
CA LEU A 136 0.00 -27.94 -22.99
C LEU A 136 -1.20 -28.06 -22.06
N ARG A 137 -1.76 -26.93 -21.57
CA ARG A 137 -2.87 -26.85 -20.60
C ARG A 137 -2.63 -27.76 -19.38
N ILE A 138 -1.42 -27.69 -18.86
CA ILE A 138 -0.98 -28.48 -17.70
C ILE A 138 -1.77 -28.04 -16.45
N SER A 139 -2.04 -28.96 -15.53
CA SER A 139 -2.74 -28.65 -14.27
C SER A 139 -1.87 -27.81 -13.33
N ASP A 140 -2.48 -26.91 -12.56
CA ASP A 140 -1.78 -26.01 -11.62
C ASP A 140 -0.86 -26.79 -10.66
N THR A 141 -1.32 -27.95 -10.16
CA THR A 141 -0.50 -28.85 -9.32
C THR A 141 0.80 -29.27 -10.02
N SER A 142 0.74 -29.61 -11.31
CA SER A 142 1.91 -30.04 -12.07
C SER A 142 2.86 -28.87 -12.36
N VAL A 143 2.31 -27.68 -12.61
CA VAL A 143 3.11 -26.45 -12.77
C VAL A 143 3.87 -26.12 -11.48
N ILE A 144 3.21 -26.21 -10.33
CA ILE A 144 3.84 -25.93 -9.03
C ILE A 144 4.98 -26.94 -8.75
N ARG A 145 4.81 -28.23 -9.14
CA ARG A 145 5.90 -29.22 -9.03
C ARG A 145 7.07 -28.93 -9.96
N MET A 146 6.82 -28.43 -11.17
CA MET A 146 7.89 -27.98 -12.07
C MET A 146 8.69 -26.82 -11.45
N TYR A 147 8.01 -25.90 -10.76
CA TYR A 147 8.71 -24.84 -10.02
C TYR A 147 9.55 -25.40 -8.87
N ALA A 148 9.07 -26.42 -8.16
CA ALA A 148 9.82 -27.09 -7.09
C ALA A 148 11.12 -27.73 -7.60
N GLU A 149 11.07 -28.39 -8.76
CA GLU A 149 12.27 -28.99 -9.37
C GLU A 149 13.28 -27.93 -9.81
N VAL A 150 12.82 -26.78 -10.32
CA VAL A 150 13.71 -25.65 -10.62
C VAL A 150 14.37 -25.12 -9.36
N CYS A 151 13.60 -24.98 -8.27
CA CYS A 151 14.16 -24.51 -6.99
C CYS A 151 15.24 -25.46 -6.48
N LYS A 152 15.00 -26.78 -6.55
CA LYS A 152 15.97 -27.81 -6.16
C LYS A 152 17.25 -27.78 -7.01
N ASN A 153 17.12 -27.64 -8.33
CA ASN A 153 18.27 -27.62 -9.25
C ASN A 153 19.11 -26.34 -9.16
N LYS A 154 18.49 -25.23 -8.74
CA LYS A 154 19.17 -23.93 -8.59
C LYS A 154 19.59 -23.62 -7.15
N GLU A 155 19.39 -24.56 -6.22
CA GLU A 155 19.64 -24.37 -4.78
C GLU A 155 18.87 -23.15 -4.20
N ILE A 156 17.68 -22.87 -4.74
CA ILE A 156 16.79 -21.80 -4.27
C ILE A 156 15.88 -22.37 -3.18
N ASN A 157 15.70 -21.59 -2.12
CA ASN A 157 14.80 -21.94 -1.01
C ASN A 157 13.37 -22.15 -1.52
N SER A 158 12.82 -23.36 -1.32
CA SER A 158 11.47 -23.75 -1.74
C SER A 158 10.38 -23.45 -0.71
N ALA A 159 10.68 -22.83 0.44
CA ALA A 159 9.73 -22.57 1.52
C ALA A 159 8.61 -21.58 1.17
N PHE A 160 8.72 -20.88 0.03
CA PHE A 160 7.63 -20.07 -0.51
C PHE A 160 6.57 -20.91 -1.24
N LEU A 161 6.89 -22.16 -1.60
CA LEU A 161 5.96 -23.07 -2.25
C LEU A 161 5.04 -23.74 -1.22
N PRO A 162 3.78 -24.05 -1.58
CA PRO A 162 2.85 -24.73 -0.68
C PRO A 162 3.28 -26.16 -0.27
N ASP A 163 2.93 -26.60 0.94
CA ASP A 163 3.35 -27.90 1.53
C ASP A 163 3.00 -29.15 0.69
N TYR A 164 1.92 -29.10 -0.12
CA TYR A 164 1.47 -30.23 -0.95
C TYR A 164 2.38 -30.51 -2.16
N VAL A 165 3.39 -29.68 -2.39
CA VAL A 165 4.36 -29.85 -3.47
C VAL A 165 5.27 -31.07 -3.23
N ASP A 166 5.57 -31.35 -1.97
CA ASP A 166 6.45 -32.44 -1.54
C ASP A 166 5.71 -33.79 -1.42
N GLU A 167 4.38 -33.78 -1.54
CA GLU A 167 3.59 -35.02 -1.45
C GLU A 167 3.96 -35.94 -2.63
N PRO A 168 4.31 -37.22 -2.39
CA PRO A 168 4.63 -38.15 -3.45
C PRO A 168 3.40 -38.33 -4.35
N LEU A 169 3.59 -38.29 -5.68
CA LEU A 169 2.56 -38.70 -6.63
C LEU A 169 2.10 -40.10 -6.21
N VAL A 170 0.89 -40.20 -5.67
CA VAL A 170 0.29 -41.48 -5.32
C VAL A 170 0.31 -42.29 -6.60
N ARG A 171 1.12 -43.36 -6.63
CA ARG A 171 1.14 -44.32 -7.74
C ARG A 171 -0.30 -44.63 -8.04
N ALA A 172 -0.73 -44.47 -9.30
CA ALA A 172 -2.07 -44.87 -9.69
C ALA A 172 -2.32 -46.27 -9.10
N ILE A 173 -3.50 -46.48 -8.52
CA ILE A 173 -3.80 -47.74 -7.85
C ILE A 173 -3.62 -48.91 -8.84
N THR A 174 -3.77 -48.66 -10.13
CA THR A 174 -3.60 -49.60 -11.24
C THR A 174 -2.26 -50.36 -11.26
N PRO A 175 -1.07 -49.73 -11.26
CA PRO A 175 0.21 -50.44 -11.14
C PRO A 175 0.39 -51.15 -9.79
N LEU A 176 -0.15 -50.63 -8.69
CA LEU A 176 -0.11 -51.31 -7.40
C LEU A 176 -0.96 -52.58 -7.41
N LEU A 177 -2.19 -52.53 -7.95
CA LEU A 177 -3.07 -53.69 -8.15
C LEU A 177 -2.46 -54.75 -9.07
N LYS A 178 -1.73 -54.32 -10.10
CA LYS A 178 -1.04 -55.21 -11.05
C LYS A 178 0.14 -55.93 -10.38
N GLY A 179 0.85 -55.27 -9.45
CA GLY A 179 1.93 -55.86 -8.65
C GLY A 179 1.45 -56.82 -7.56
N ILE A 180 0.23 -56.65 -7.05
CA ILE A 180 -0.41 -57.55 -6.06
C ILE A 180 -1.05 -58.79 -6.75
N GLY A 181 -0.86 -58.94 -8.07
CA GLY A 181 -1.29 -60.14 -8.80
C GLY A 181 -2.77 -60.18 -9.18
N LEU A 182 -3.52 -59.08 -9.01
CA LEU A 182 -4.91 -58.98 -9.49
C LEU A 182 -4.91 -58.75 -11.00
N HIS A 183 -4.76 -59.84 -11.74
CA HIS A 183 -5.01 -59.87 -13.17
C HIS A 183 -6.50 -59.60 -13.38
N SER A 184 -6.81 -58.55 -14.15
CA SER A 184 -8.17 -58.27 -14.63
C SER A 184 -8.63 -59.41 -15.53
N ARG A 185 -9.11 -60.49 -14.92
CA ARG A 185 -9.93 -61.52 -15.54
C ARG A 185 -10.66 -62.30 -14.45
N SER A 186 -11.77 -61.74 -13.97
CA SER A 186 -12.84 -62.56 -13.41
C SER A 186 -14.15 -62.15 -14.07
N THR A 187 -14.51 -62.94 -15.08
CA THR A 187 -15.90 -63.23 -15.39
C THR A 187 -16.66 -63.43 -14.08
N LEU A 188 -17.57 -62.51 -13.73
CA LEU A 188 -18.51 -62.75 -12.64
C LEU A 188 -19.37 -63.95 -13.04
N PRO A 189 -19.35 -65.09 -12.31
CA PRO A 189 -20.32 -66.13 -12.59
C PRO A 189 -21.69 -65.60 -12.18
N ARG A 190 -22.69 -65.71 -13.06
CA ARG A 190 -24.10 -65.54 -12.72
C ARG A 190 -24.45 -66.54 -11.61
N ARG A 191 -24.31 -66.13 -10.35
CA ARG A 191 -24.92 -66.85 -9.23
C ARG A 191 -26.38 -66.46 -9.17
N SER A 192 -27.25 -67.46 -9.31
CA SER A 192 -28.67 -67.37 -9.06
C SER A 192 -28.91 -66.77 -7.67
N ILE A 193 -29.76 -65.73 -7.62
CA ILE A 193 -30.15 -65.09 -6.38
C ILE A 193 -31.17 -66.01 -5.68
N PRO A 194 -30.93 -66.47 -4.45
CA PRO A 194 -31.93 -67.25 -3.70
C PRO A 194 -33.19 -66.42 -3.47
N HIS A 195 -34.37 -67.03 -3.66
CA HIS A 195 -35.70 -66.40 -3.67
C HIS A 195 -35.95 -65.44 -2.48
N TRP A 196 -35.43 -65.75 -1.29
CA TRP A 196 -35.62 -64.91 -0.10
C TRP A 196 -34.88 -63.56 -0.14
N LYS A 197 -33.85 -63.40 -0.99
CA LYS A 197 -33.16 -62.10 -1.20
C LYS A 197 -33.84 -61.19 -2.23
N GLN A 198 -34.87 -61.65 -2.96
CA GLN A 198 -35.61 -60.80 -3.90
C GLN A 198 -36.63 -59.88 -3.19
N TRP A 199 -37.14 -60.29 -2.02
CA TRP A 199 -38.12 -59.51 -1.25
C TRP A 199 -37.50 -58.34 -0.47
N ALA A 200 -36.22 -58.43 -0.09
CA ALA A 200 -35.54 -57.37 0.67
C ALA A 200 -35.16 -56.14 -0.18
N PHE A 201 -35.16 -56.25 -1.52
CA PHE A 201 -34.70 -55.19 -2.41
C PHE A 201 -35.82 -54.20 -2.83
N TRP A 202 -37.08 -54.50 -2.53
CA TRP A 202 -38.23 -53.66 -2.93
C TRP A 202 -38.79 -52.76 -1.82
N ASN A 203 -38.27 -52.82 -0.59
CA ASN A 203 -38.78 -52.02 0.55
C ASN A 203 -37.91 -50.82 0.97
N ILE A 204 -36.88 -50.45 0.19
CA ILE A 204 -35.93 -49.37 0.54
C ILE A 204 -35.99 -48.17 -0.44
N PHE A 205 -36.84 -48.19 -1.46
CA PHE A 205 -37.06 -47.02 -2.32
C PHE A 205 -38.55 -46.84 -2.68
N PRO A 206 -39.23 -45.75 -2.29
CA PRO A 206 -40.49 -45.38 -2.91
C PRO A 206 -40.23 -44.95 -4.37
N ALA A 207 -40.99 -45.55 -5.28
CA ALA A 207 -40.93 -45.29 -6.72
C ALA A 207 -41.16 -43.79 -7.02
N ARG A 208 -40.17 -43.13 -7.62
CA ARG A 208 -40.32 -41.80 -8.22
C ARG A 208 -40.73 -41.98 -9.68
N ALA A 209 -41.93 -41.48 -10.03
CA ALA A 209 -42.49 -41.52 -11.37
C ALA A 209 -41.56 -40.86 -12.42
N PRO A 210 -41.46 -41.39 -13.65
CA PRO A 210 -40.64 -40.79 -14.71
C PRO A 210 -41.30 -39.54 -15.30
N ALA A 211 -40.53 -38.46 -15.38
CA ALA A 211 -40.90 -37.22 -16.04
C ALA A 211 -41.04 -37.44 -17.57
N THR A 212 -42.19 -37.03 -18.09
CA THR A 212 -42.55 -36.99 -19.51
C THR A 212 -41.59 -36.10 -20.30
N ARG A 213 -40.86 -36.69 -21.24
CA ARG A 213 -40.08 -35.99 -22.26
C ARG A 213 -41.04 -35.60 -23.39
N LEU A 214 -41.37 -34.31 -23.52
CA LEU A 214 -42.09 -33.80 -24.69
C LEU A 214 -41.09 -33.69 -25.86
N ASN A 215 -41.28 -34.54 -26.86
CA ASN A 215 -40.72 -34.39 -28.20
C ASN A 215 -41.44 -33.24 -28.91
N GLY A 216 -40.69 -32.34 -29.53
CA GLY A 216 -41.18 -31.36 -30.49
C GLY A 216 -40.51 -31.56 -31.85
N SER A 217 -41.01 -32.51 -32.63
CA SER A 217 -41.14 -32.40 -34.09
C SER A 217 -42.56 -31.89 -34.34
N GLY A 218 -42.90 -30.87 -35.12
CA GLY A 218 -42.24 -30.15 -36.20
C GLY A 218 -43.32 -29.94 -37.25
N VAL A 219 -43.77 -28.70 -37.47
CA VAL A 219 -44.51 -28.17 -38.64
C VAL A 219 -44.38 -26.65 -38.60
#